data_AF-A0A4Y2F6X7-F1
#
_entry.id   AF-A0A4Y2F6X7-F1
#
_cell.length_a   1.000
_cell.length_b   1.000
_cell.length_c   1.000
_cell.angle_alpha   90.00
_cell.angle_beta   90.00
_cell.angle_gamma   90.00
#
_symmetry.space_group_name_H-M   'P 1'
#
loop_
_entity.id
_entity.type
_entity.pdbx_description
1 polymer ?
#
loop_
_entity_poly.entity_id
_entity_poly.type
_entity_poly.pdbx_seq_one_letter_code
_entity_poly.pdbx_strand_id
1 'polypeptide(L)'
;MKDSIGKWPKLAVKVNEKEIEEEKQHSVVSANNIECESITFQLTKRISKFSKTVRVLAWMLRFRLRARRLRRNGNLTDEEISDARKTLFRSVQTECFATEEGKKSLINLEVYKDDEGILLMKTRLTNEDEAEILFLHSKYPIVQQLIEQEHVTNNHAGTLTLLAIL
;
A
#
# COMPACT_ATOMS: atom_id res chain seq x y z
N MET A 1 -61.42 -26.32 -13.98
CA MET A 1 -60.95 -25.68 -15.23
C MET A 1 -59.46 -25.42 -15.07
N LYS A 2 -58.64 -26.06 -15.90
CA LYS A 2 -57.17 -25.99 -15.82
C LYS A 2 -56.74 -24.91 -16.82
N ASP A 3 -56.43 -23.72 -16.33
CA ASP A 3 -56.02 -22.62 -17.20
C ASP A 3 -54.73 -22.99 -17.93
N SER A 4 -54.78 -22.81 -19.25
CA SER A 4 -53.76 -23.28 -20.19
C SER A 4 -52.43 -22.56 -19.97
N ILE A 5 -51.40 -23.34 -19.60
CA ILE A 5 -49.99 -22.94 -19.53
C ILE A 5 -49.51 -22.61 -20.95
N GLY A 6 -49.77 -21.39 -21.43
CA GLY A 6 -49.42 -21.06 -22.82
C GLY A 6 -49.79 -19.68 -23.34
N LYS A 7 -50.33 -18.78 -22.53
CA LYS A 7 -50.57 -17.38 -22.94
C LYS A 7 -49.79 -16.41 -22.06
N TRP A 8 -48.47 -16.52 -22.10
CA TRP A 8 -47.63 -15.38 -21.70
C TRP A 8 -47.73 -14.31 -22.79
N PRO A 9 -48.03 -13.04 -22.48
CA PRO A 9 -48.07 -12.01 -23.50
C PRO A 9 -46.64 -11.81 -24.03
N LYS A 10 -46.42 -12.18 -25.28
CA LYS A 10 -45.23 -11.77 -26.06
C LYS A 10 -45.45 -10.33 -26.51
N LEU A 11 -45.59 -9.42 -25.57
CA LEU A 11 -45.49 -8.00 -25.88
C LEU A 11 -44.02 -7.77 -26.25
N ALA A 12 -43.78 -7.37 -27.49
CA ALA A 12 -42.49 -6.83 -27.88
C ALA A 12 -42.28 -5.60 -26.99
N VAL A 13 -41.45 -5.75 -25.95
CA VAL A 13 -41.03 -4.62 -25.13
C VAL A 13 -40.34 -3.67 -26.09
N LYS A 14 -40.99 -2.54 -26.37
CA LYS A 14 -40.40 -1.50 -27.21
C LYS A 14 -39.37 -0.82 -26.35
N VAL A 15 -38.13 -1.29 -26.45
CA VAL A 15 -36.99 -0.74 -25.71
C VAL A 15 -36.80 0.69 -26.21
N ASN A 16 -37.02 1.66 -25.34
CA ASN A 16 -36.80 3.07 -25.66
C ASN A 16 -35.32 3.37 -25.47
N GLU A 17 -34.54 3.21 -26.54
CA GLU A 17 -33.09 3.41 -26.51
C GLU A 17 -32.70 4.84 -26.06
N LYS A 18 -33.52 5.85 -26.38
CA LYS A 18 -33.31 7.22 -25.93
C LYS A 18 -33.37 7.38 -24.41
N GLU A 19 -34.34 6.74 -23.77
CA GLU A 19 -34.50 6.77 -22.32
C GLU A 19 -33.34 6.06 -21.61
N ILE A 20 -32.84 4.96 -22.21
CA ILE A 20 -31.63 4.28 -21.73
C ILE A 20 -30.39 5.16 -21.90
N GLU A 21 -30.27 5.90 -23.00
CA GLU A 21 -29.15 6.82 -23.25
C GLU A 21 -29.17 8.00 -22.26
N GLU A 22 -30.35 8.53 -21.96
CA GLU A 22 -30.56 9.58 -20.95
C GLU A 22 -30.19 9.07 -19.55
N GLU A 23 -30.57 7.85 -19.19
CA GLU A 23 -30.26 7.26 -17.88
C GLU A 23 -28.76 6.93 -17.73
N LYS A 24 -28.09 6.47 -18.80
CA LYS A 24 -26.63 6.22 -18.81
C LYS A 24 -25.81 7.49 -18.55
N GLN A 25 -26.31 8.66 -18.93
CA GLN A 25 -25.56 9.91 -18.80
C GLN A 25 -25.57 10.51 -17.38
N HIS A 26 -26.33 9.94 -16.45
CA HIS A 26 -26.46 10.45 -15.08
C HIS A 26 -25.53 9.83 -14.04
N SER A 27 -24.67 8.85 -14.39
CA SER A 27 -23.59 8.47 -13.47
C SER A 27 -22.42 9.45 -13.60
N VAL A 28 -22.67 10.72 -13.27
CA VAL A 28 -21.59 11.67 -12.98
C VAL A 28 -20.93 11.18 -11.71
N VAL A 29 -19.90 10.34 -11.88
CA VAL A 29 -18.99 10.01 -10.79
C VAL A 29 -18.28 11.33 -10.47
N SER A 30 -18.80 12.04 -9.46
CA SER A 30 -18.11 13.18 -8.88
C SER A 30 -16.83 12.64 -8.26
N ALA A 31 -15.75 12.64 -9.03
CA ALA A 31 -14.40 12.43 -8.52
C ALA A 31 -14.08 13.65 -7.67
N ASN A 32 -14.54 13.65 -6.42
CA ASN A 32 -14.15 14.67 -5.47
C ASN A 32 -12.64 14.57 -5.33
N ASN A 33 -11.94 15.63 -5.74
CA ASN A 33 -10.50 15.78 -5.59
C ASN A 33 -10.17 16.09 -4.11
N ILE A 34 -10.62 15.18 -3.23
CA ILE A 34 -10.21 15.18 -1.83
C ILE A 34 -8.74 14.82 -1.89
N GLU A 35 -7.89 15.67 -1.31
CA GLU A 35 -6.53 15.27 -0.94
C GLU A 35 -6.66 14.06 0.00
N CYS A 36 -6.70 12.87 -0.58
CA CYS A 36 -6.84 11.64 0.16
C CYS A 36 -5.44 11.32 0.66
N GLU A 37 -5.23 11.43 1.98
CA GLU A 37 -4.04 10.89 2.62
C GLU A 37 -3.80 9.48 2.08
N SER A 38 -2.55 9.16 1.72
CA SER A 38 -2.24 7.86 1.16
C SER A 38 -2.77 6.73 2.05
N ILE A 39 -3.22 5.64 1.43
CA ILE A 39 -3.72 4.46 2.15
C ILE A 39 -2.67 3.97 3.16
N THR A 40 -1.38 4.06 2.83
CA THR A 40 -0.29 3.73 3.75
C THR A 40 -0.28 4.66 4.96
N PHE A 41 -0.34 5.97 4.76
CA PHE A 41 -0.42 6.94 5.85
C PHE A 41 -1.65 6.69 6.74
N GLN A 42 -2.83 6.48 6.15
CA GLN A 42 -4.06 6.19 6.91
C GLN A 42 -3.95 4.89 7.72
N LEU A 43 -3.42 3.81 7.13
CA LEU A 43 -3.24 2.54 7.83
C LEU A 43 -2.27 2.68 9.00
N THR A 44 -1.14 3.37 8.79
CA THR A 44 -0.11 3.58 9.81
C THR A 44 -0.64 4.45 10.96
N LYS A 45 -1.49 5.43 10.67
CA LYS A 45 -2.14 6.27 11.70
C LYS A 45 -3.16 5.50 12.54
N ARG A 46 -3.88 4.54 11.94
CA ARG A 46 -4.91 3.74 12.63
C ARG A 46 -4.35 2.52 13.37
N ILE A 47 -3.28 1.93 12.87
CA ILE A 47 -2.70 0.69 13.40
C ILE A 47 -1.36 1.04 14.05
N SER A 48 -1.26 0.86 15.37
CA SER A 48 -0.05 1.22 16.12
C SER A 48 1.13 0.26 15.94
N LYS A 49 0.90 -1.00 15.57
CA LYS A 49 1.97 -2.00 15.45
C LYS A 49 2.41 -2.17 14.00
N PHE A 50 3.70 -2.00 13.73
CA PHE A 50 4.30 -2.18 12.41
C PHE A 50 3.92 -3.53 11.77
N SER A 51 4.16 -4.64 12.47
CA SER A 51 3.81 -5.99 12.01
C SER A 51 2.33 -6.16 11.66
N LYS A 52 1.42 -5.54 12.41
CA LYS A 52 -0.02 -5.58 12.10
C LYS A 52 -0.32 -4.80 10.82
N THR A 53 0.27 -3.63 10.63
CA THR A 53 0.14 -2.82 9.42
C THR A 53 0.60 -3.59 8.18
N VAL A 54 1.77 -4.23 8.25
CA VAL A 54 2.30 -5.07 7.16
C VAL A 54 1.37 -6.25 6.86
N ARG A 55 0.85 -6.94 7.89
CA ARG A 55 -0.08 -8.07 7.68
C ARG A 55 -1.40 -7.63 7.04
N VAL A 56 -1.95 -6.47 7.42
CA VAL A 56 -3.15 -5.91 6.79
C VAL A 56 -2.87 -5.60 5.32
N LEU A 57 -1.75 -4.95 5.02
CA LEU A 57 -1.33 -4.68 3.64
C LEU A 57 -1.13 -5.97 2.82
N ALA A 58 -0.54 -7.01 3.41
CA ALA A 58 -0.37 -8.30 2.75
C ALA A 58 -1.71 -8.93 2.37
N TRP A 59 -2.71 -8.86 3.27
CA TRP A 59 -4.08 -9.30 2.95
C TRP A 59 -4.72 -8.46 1.84
N MET A 60 -4.54 -7.14 1.84
CA MET A 60 -5.04 -6.26 0.77
C MET A 60 -4.41 -6.61 -0.59
N LEU A 61 -3.08 -6.82 -0.63
CA LEU A 61 -2.36 -7.22 -1.84
C LEU A 61 -2.80 -8.61 -2.33
N ARG A 62 -2.96 -9.57 -1.43
CA ARG A 62 -3.48 -10.90 -1.75
C ARG A 62 -4.90 -10.83 -2.29
N PHE A 63 -5.77 -10.01 -1.69
CA PHE A 63 -7.14 -9.81 -2.18
C PHE A 63 -7.15 -9.24 -3.61
N ARG A 64 -6.28 -8.26 -3.90
CA ARG A 64 -6.08 -7.72 -5.24
C ARG A 64 -5.68 -8.81 -6.25
N LEU A 65 -4.80 -9.73 -5.86
CA LEU A 65 -4.39 -10.86 -6.71
C LEU A 65 -5.50 -11.93 -6.86
N ARG A 66 -6.29 -12.15 -5.80
CA ARG A 66 -7.43 -13.07 -5.83
C ARG A 66 -8.52 -12.60 -6.79
N ALA A 67 -8.78 -11.29 -6.84
CA ALA A 67 -9.65 -10.68 -7.84
C ALA A 67 -9.15 -10.93 -9.28
N ARG A 68 -7.83 -11.09 -9.46
CA ARG A 68 -7.16 -11.39 -10.73
C ARG A 68 -7.01 -12.89 -11.05
N ARG A 69 -7.75 -13.77 -10.37
CA ARG A 69 -7.91 -15.23 -10.61
C ARG A 69 -6.92 -16.19 -9.92
N LEU A 70 -5.96 -15.69 -9.13
CA LEU A 70 -5.05 -16.56 -8.37
C LEU A 70 -5.65 -16.87 -6.98
N ARG A 71 -6.34 -18.00 -6.84
CA ARG A 71 -6.91 -18.44 -5.55
C ARG A 71 -5.82 -19.04 -4.67
N ARG A 72 -5.29 -18.24 -3.75
CA ARG A 72 -4.47 -18.70 -2.62
C ARG A 72 -5.35 -18.70 -1.36
N ASN A 73 -5.52 -19.87 -0.75
CA ASN A 73 -6.25 -20.07 0.50
C ASN A 73 -5.26 -20.39 1.62
N GLY A 74 -5.58 -20.00 2.87
CA GLY A 74 -4.74 -20.27 4.04
C GLY A 74 -4.04 -19.02 4.60
N ASN A 75 -3.08 -19.24 5.50
CA ASN A 75 -2.33 -18.16 6.16
C ASN A 75 -1.46 -17.36 5.17
N LEU A 76 -1.05 -16.15 5.56
CA LEU A 76 -0.07 -15.37 4.80
C LEU A 76 1.27 -16.10 4.79
N THR A 77 1.89 -16.15 3.61
CA THR A 77 3.27 -16.65 3.44
C THR A 77 4.27 -15.56 3.83
N ASP A 78 5.49 -15.97 4.17
CA ASP A 78 6.56 -15.02 4.51
C ASP A 78 6.93 -14.14 3.31
N GLU A 79 6.85 -14.68 2.09
CA GLU A 79 7.02 -13.93 0.84
C GLU A 79 5.99 -12.80 0.74
N GLU A 80 4.71 -13.06 0.99
CA GLU A 80 3.67 -12.01 0.92
C GLU A 80 3.83 -10.96 2.01
N ILE A 81 4.32 -11.34 3.18
CA ILE A 81 4.64 -10.40 4.26
C ILE A 81 5.84 -9.54 3.86
N SER A 82 6.87 -10.14 3.26
CA SER A 82 8.05 -9.43 2.75
C SER A 82 7.68 -8.45 1.64
N ASP A 83 6.91 -8.90 0.65
CA ASP A 83 6.42 -8.07 -0.46
C ASP A 83 5.55 -6.92 0.02
N ALA A 84 4.69 -7.16 1.02
CA ALA A 84 3.87 -6.12 1.63
C ALA A 84 4.71 -5.09 2.37
N ARG A 85 5.75 -5.53 3.09
CA ARG A 85 6.70 -4.64 3.77
C ARG A 85 7.45 -3.75 2.77
N LYS A 86 7.97 -4.35 1.70
CA LYS A 86 8.66 -3.63 0.64
C LYS A 86 7.75 -2.65 -0.10
N THR A 87 6.51 -3.07 -0.39
CA THR A 87 5.48 -2.20 -0.98
C THR A 87 5.14 -1.01 -0.08
N LEU A 88 5.06 -1.23 1.24
CA LEU A 88 4.83 -0.16 2.22
C LEU A 88 5.97 0.86 2.18
N PHE A 89 7.22 0.41 2.26
CA PHE A 89 8.38 1.32 2.19
C PHE A 89 8.43 2.09 0.89
N ARG A 90 8.24 1.43 -0.25
CA ARG A 90 8.21 2.08 -1.56
C ARG A 90 7.12 3.15 -1.64
N SER A 91 5.92 2.88 -1.12
CA SER A 91 4.84 3.88 -1.10
C SER A 91 5.20 5.09 -0.25
N VAL A 92 5.69 4.85 0.98
CA VAL A 92 6.10 5.91 1.90
C VAL A 92 7.20 6.77 1.28
N GLN A 93 8.22 6.16 0.67
CA GLN A 93 9.30 6.88 0.01
C GLN A 93 8.80 7.66 -1.21
N THR A 94 7.93 7.07 -2.02
CA THR A 94 7.35 7.76 -3.18
C THR A 94 6.61 9.02 -2.74
N GLU A 95 5.86 8.95 -1.63
CA GLU A 95 5.16 10.11 -1.08
C GLU A 95 6.11 11.13 -0.44
N CYS A 96 7.14 10.66 0.29
CA CYS A 96 8.14 11.53 0.93
C CYS A 96 8.93 12.35 -0.10
N PHE A 97 9.38 11.69 -1.18
CA PHE A 97 10.32 12.25 -2.15
C PHE A 97 9.65 12.75 -3.44
N ALA A 98 8.32 12.72 -3.49
CA ALA A 98 7.57 13.40 -4.55
C ALA A 98 7.66 14.93 -4.43
N THR A 99 7.75 15.46 -3.21
CA THR A 99 7.80 16.91 -2.97
C THR A 99 9.18 17.50 -3.25
N GLU A 100 9.24 18.79 -3.55
CA GLU A 100 10.50 19.51 -3.78
C GLU A 100 11.40 19.51 -2.53
N GLU A 101 10.80 19.61 -1.33
CA GLU A 101 11.52 19.47 -0.06
C GLU A 101 12.12 18.07 0.10
N GLY A 102 11.36 17.03 -0.26
CA GLY A 102 11.83 15.65 -0.25
C GLY A 102 13.02 15.47 -1.20
N LYS A 103 12.92 15.95 -2.44
CA LYS A 103 14.04 15.89 -3.39
C LYS A 103 15.28 16.63 -2.90
N LYS A 104 15.10 17.82 -2.30
CA LYS A 104 16.21 18.59 -1.72
C LYS A 104 16.93 17.84 -0.61
N SER A 105 16.21 17.04 0.19
CA SER A 105 16.83 16.23 1.24
C SER A 105 17.80 15.17 0.70
N LEU A 106 17.66 14.77 -0.56
CA LEU A 106 18.49 13.74 -1.20
C LEU A 106 19.74 14.30 -1.91
N ILE A 107 19.84 15.62 -2.14
CA ILE A 107 20.87 16.21 -3.04
C ILE A 107 22.30 15.89 -2.58
N ASN A 108 22.54 15.84 -1.27
CA ASN A 108 23.88 15.64 -0.71
C ASN A 108 24.15 14.17 -0.30
N LEU A 109 23.27 13.24 -0.68
CA LEU A 109 23.31 11.84 -0.25
C LEU A 109 23.53 10.94 -1.47
N GLU A 110 24.38 9.92 -1.32
CA GLU A 110 24.58 8.90 -2.35
C GLU A 110 23.42 7.89 -2.29
N VAL A 111 22.34 8.21 -2.99
CA VAL A 111 21.09 7.43 -2.99
C VAL A 111 20.88 6.76 -4.35
N TYR A 112 20.50 5.50 -4.33
CA TYR A 112 20.13 4.72 -5.51
C TYR A 112 18.85 3.93 -5.23
N LYS A 113 18.24 3.40 -6.29
CA LYS A 113 17.09 2.50 -6.17
C LYS A 113 17.56 1.06 -6.31
N ASP A 114 17.07 0.20 -5.43
CA ASP A 114 17.24 -1.24 -5.57
C ASP A 114 16.40 -1.81 -6.72
N ASP A 115 16.54 -3.12 -6.98
CA ASP A 115 15.77 -3.85 -8.00
C ASP A 115 14.25 -3.80 -7.77
N GLU A 116 13.82 -3.47 -6.54
CA GLU A 116 12.41 -3.39 -6.15
C GLU A 116 11.85 -1.95 -6.15
N GLY A 117 12.71 -0.98 -6.47
CA GLY A 117 12.38 0.44 -6.57
C GLY A 117 12.35 1.19 -5.23
N ILE A 118 12.95 0.63 -4.18
CA ILE A 118 13.15 1.25 -2.86
C ILE A 118 14.45 2.07 -2.90
N LEU A 119 14.40 3.29 -2.36
CA LEU A 119 15.54 4.16 -2.23
C LEU A 119 16.42 3.71 -1.05
N LEU A 120 17.67 3.38 -1.36
CA LEU A 120 18.70 3.01 -0.40
C LEU A 120 19.84 4.03 -0.47
N MET A 121 20.42 4.34 0.68
CA MET A 121 21.61 5.18 0.79
C MET A 121 22.84 4.32 0.95
N LYS A 122 23.87 4.55 0.12
CA LYS A 122 25.21 4.02 0.40
C LYS A 122 25.87 4.89 1.43
N THR A 123 26.28 4.29 2.53
CA THR A 123 27.07 5.00 3.55
C THR A 123 28.45 4.38 3.65
N ARG A 124 29.48 5.23 3.62
CA ARG A 124 30.87 4.85 3.87
C ARG A 124 31.17 4.97 5.36
N LEU A 125 30.46 4.22 6.19
CA LEU A 125 30.62 4.31 7.65
C LEU A 125 31.83 3.50 8.14
N THR A 126 32.30 2.49 7.40
CA THR A 126 33.55 1.77 7.70
C THR A 126 34.26 1.33 6.41
N ASN A 127 35.58 1.10 6.49
CA ASN A 127 36.47 0.88 5.34
C ASN A 127 36.25 -0.43 4.55
N GLU A 128 35.30 -1.29 4.94
CA GLU A 128 35.20 -2.64 4.34
C GLU A 128 33.80 -3.03 3.84
N ASP A 129 32.70 -2.41 4.30
CA ASP A 129 31.36 -2.75 3.82
C ASP A 129 30.51 -1.50 3.50
N GLU A 130 30.01 -1.42 2.26
CA GLU A 130 28.96 -0.46 1.88
C GLU A 130 27.65 -0.87 2.58
N ALA A 131 27.35 -0.25 3.71
CA ALA A 131 26.07 -0.45 4.39
C ALA A 131 24.96 0.28 3.63
N GLU A 132 23.94 -0.48 3.20
CA GLU A 132 22.74 0.03 2.55
C GLU A 132 21.70 0.42 3.61
N ILE A 133 21.40 1.70 3.76
CA ILE A 133 20.44 2.20 4.74
C ILE A 133 19.13 2.58 4.06
N LEU A 134 18.01 2.10 4.60
CA LEU A 134 16.68 2.47 4.14
C LEU A 134 16.35 3.91 4.53
N PHE A 135 16.08 4.77 3.55
CA PHE A 135 15.76 6.16 3.83
C PHE A 135 14.25 6.36 4.04
N LEU A 136 13.83 6.66 5.27
CA LEU A 136 12.44 6.98 5.64
C LEU A 136 12.36 8.31 6.38
N HIS A 137 11.39 9.15 6.02
CA HIS A 137 11.21 10.45 6.68
C HIS A 137 10.45 10.31 8.01
N SER A 138 10.95 10.92 9.08
CA SER A 138 10.40 10.85 10.45
C SER A 138 8.95 11.31 10.59
N LYS A 139 8.48 12.14 9.65
CA LYS A 139 7.08 12.59 9.53
C LYS A 139 6.08 11.43 9.46
N TYR A 140 6.48 10.27 8.94
CA TYR A 140 5.58 9.15 8.74
C TYR A 140 5.49 8.28 10.00
N PRO A 141 4.29 8.04 10.55
CA PRO A 141 4.11 7.26 11.78
C PRO A 141 4.75 5.88 11.75
N ILE A 142 4.85 5.28 10.55
CA ILE A 142 5.44 3.95 10.36
C ILE A 142 6.90 3.87 10.83
N VAL A 143 7.65 4.97 10.79
CA VAL A 143 9.05 4.99 11.22
C VAL A 143 9.14 4.78 12.72
N GLN A 144 8.32 5.49 13.48
CA GLN A 144 8.25 5.30 14.94
C GLN A 144 7.78 3.89 15.29
N GLN A 145 6.80 3.36 14.55
CA GLN A 145 6.28 2.00 14.78
C GLN A 145 7.33 0.92 14.48
N LEU A 146 8.18 1.14 13.48
CA LEU A 146 9.30 0.26 13.16
C LEU A 146 10.32 0.28 14.29
N ILE A 147 10.74 1.46 14.75
CA ILE A 147 11.67 1.63 15.87
C ILE A 147 11.12 0.98 17.14
N GLU A 148 9.85 1.18 17.45
CA GLU A 148 9.20 0.58 18.62
C GLU A 148 9.15 -0.95 18.51
N GLN A 149 8.87 -1.48 17.32
CA GLN A 149 8.90 -2.92 17.09
C GLN A 149 10.30 -3.49 17.32
N GLU A 150 11.35 -2.88 16.77
CA GLU A 150 12.72 -3.35 16.97
C GLU A 150 13.17 -3.20 18.42
N HIS A 151 12.75 -2.13 19.11
CA HIS A 151 12.98 -1.97 20.54
C HIS A 151 12.40 -3.13 21.34
N VAL A 152 11.13 -3.47 21.13
CA VAL A 152 10.46 -4.57 21.85
C VAL A 152 11.01 -5.93 21.45
N THR A 153 11.28 -6.16 20.16
CA THR A 153 11.76 -7.45 19.65
C THR A 153 13.18 -7.75 20.12
N ASN A 154 14.01 -6.72 20.28
CA ASN A 154 15.37 -6.83 20.79
C ASN A 154 15.45 -6.59 22.31
N ASN A 155 14.47 -7.07 23.08
CA ASN A 155 14.46 -7.02 24.55
C ASN A 155 14.61 -5.61 25.16
N HIS A 156 13.86 -4.64 24.65
CA HIS A 156 13.97 -3.24 25.03
C HIS A 156 15.34 -2.63 24.75
N ALA A 157 15.90 -2.96 23.59
CA ALA A 157 17.20 -2.46 23.12
C ALA A 157 17.31 -0.94 23.24
N GLY A 158 18.45 -0.47 23.76
CA GLY A 158 18.77 0.94 23.87
C GLY A 158 19.06 1.59 22.50
N THR A 159 19.14 2.91 22.48
CA THR A 159 19.30 3.70 21.25
C THR A 159 20.52 3.31 20.41
N LEU A 160 21.67 3.03 21.04
CA LEU A 160 22.89 2.64 20.33
C LEU A 160 22.72 1.29 19.62
N THR A 161 22.04 0.34 20.27
CA THR A 161 21.75 -0.97 19.68
C THR A 161 20.76 -0.82 18.52
N LEU A 162 19.73 0.02 18.66
CA LEU A 162 18.78 0.28 17.59
C LEU A 162 19.44 0.96 16.39
N LEU A 163 20.37 1.89 16.61
CA LEU A 163 21.15 2.53 15.54
C LEU A 163 22.06 1.56 14.79
N ALA A 164 22.49 0.47 15.44
CA ALA A 164 23.31 -0.54 14.80
C ALA A 164 22.50 -1.58 13.99
N ILE A 165 21.20 -1.73 14.29
CA ILE A 165 20.33 -2.73 13.66
C ILE A 165 19.46 -2.13 12.54
N LEU A 166 19.14 -0.84 12.63
CA LEU A 166 18.33 -0.08 11.67
C LEU A 166 19.18 0.74 10.70
#